data_AF-A0A975PGE1-F1
#
_entry.id   AF-A0A975PGE1-F1
#
_cell.length_a   1.000
_cell.length_b   1.000
_cell.length_c   1.000
_cell.angle_alpha   90.00
_cell.angle_beta   90.00
_cell.angle_gamma   90.00
#
_symmetry.space_group_name_H-M   'P 1'
#
loop_
_entity.id
_entity.type
_entity.pdbx_description
1 polymer ?
#
loop_
_entity_poly.entity_id
_entity_poly.type
_entity_poly.pdbx_seq_one_letter_code
_entity_poly.pdbx_strand_id
1 'polypeptide(L)'
;MKTRMAGLRTEQSSTVMKLALLKRKLARLDREWIHFREAALIRDAHGGKEPSAFRCVMRAGAMTLLGLLVAGVPWFAVAYVAKAALVAVTGIGMTILCLGWHHFAEGLSRVSRFNRQRRRYQTRRREIVALIRHEQSR
;
A
#
# COMPACT_ATOMS: atom_id res chain seq x y z
N MET A 1 -32.28 37.64 -33.07
CA MET A 1 -32.22 37.56 -31.59
C MET A 1 -32.54 36.17 -31.02
N LYS A 2 -33.56 35.45 -31.49
CA LYS A 2 -33.93 34.10 -30.99
C LYS A 2 -32.82 33.03 -31.08
N THR A 3 -31.95 33.07 -32.09
CA THR A 3 -30.88 32.09 -32.32
C THR A 3 -29.73 32.18 -31.31
N ARG A 4 -29.42 33.36 -30.76
CA ARG A 4 -28.38 33.52 -29.72
C ARG A 4 -28.77 32.91 -28.38
N MET A 5 -30.06 33.00 -28.01
CA MET A 5 -30.54 32.44 -26.73
C MET A 5 -30.62 30.91 -26.74
N ALA A 6 -30.91 30.30 -27.89
CA ALA A 6 -30.88 28.85 -28.03
C ALA A 6 -29.46 28.28 -27.89
N GLY A 7 -28.46 28.95 -28.49
CA GLY A 7 -27.04 28.57 -28.38
C GLY A 7 -26.50 28.61 -26.95
N LEU A 8 -26.80 29.69 -26.21
CA LEU A 8 -26.40 29.83 -24.80
C LEU A 8 -27.01 28.74 -23.90
N ARG A 9 -28.26 28.35 -24.17
CA ARG A 9 -28.96 27.30 -23.40
C ARG A 9 -28.38 25.91 -23.68
N THR A 10 -27.98 25.63 -24.93
CA THR A 10 -27.29 24.38 -25.28
C THR A 10 -25.87 24.31 -24.71
N GLU A 11 -25.13 25.43 -24.68
CA GLU A 11 -23.80 25.50 -24.09
C GLU A 11 -23.84 25.26 -22.59
N GLN A 12 -24.72 25.96 -21.84
CA GLN A 12 -24.91 25.74 -20.40
C GLN A 12 -25.32 24.29 -20.08
N SER A 13 -26.22 23.71 -20.88
CA SER A 13 -26.61 22.31 -20.68
C SER A 13 -25.42 21.36 -20.88
N SER A 14 -24.52 21.68 -21.82
CA SER A 14 -23.34 20.86 -22.09
C SER A 14 -22.29 20.93 -20.97
N THR A 15 -22.03 22.11 -20.40
CA THR A 15 -21.11 22.32 -19.26
C THR A 15 -21.64 21.64 -18.00
N VAL A 16 -22.93 21.77 -17.71
CA VAL A 16 -23.58 21.09 -16.57
C VAL A 16 -23.45 19.58 -16.69
N MET A 17 -23.67 19.03 -17.88
CA MET A 17 -23.57 17.58 -18.11
C MET A 17 -22.13 17.07 -17.97
N LYS A 18 -21.14 17.84 -18.46
CA LYS A 18 -19.70 17.54 -18.27
C LYS A 18 -19.31 17.57 -16.79
N LEU A 19 -19.72 18.60 -16.05
CA LEU A 19 -19.46 18.71 -14.60
C LEU A 19 -20.06 17.54 -13.82
N ALA A 20 -21.30 17.16 -14.12
CA ALA A 20 -21.94 16.02 -13.49
C ALA A 20 -21.18 14.70 -13.77
N LEU A 21 -20.70 14.52 -15.00
CA LEU A 21 -19.94 13.34 -15.40
C LEU A 21 -18.55 13.29 -14.72
N LEU A 22 -17.87 14.43 -14.60
CA LEU A 22 -16.59 14.54 -13.87
C LEU A 22 -16.77 14.25 -12.38
N LYS A 23 -17.81 14.79 -11.74
CA LYS A 23 -18.12 14.48 -10.33
C LYS A 23 -18.43 13.00 -10.12
N ARG A 24 -19.17 12.36 -11.03
CA ARG A 24 -19.42 10.91 -11.00
C ARG A 24 -18.13 10.11 -11.15
N LYS A 25 -17.23 10.51 -12.08
CA LYS A 25 -15.92 9.88 -12.25
C LYS A 25 -15.07 9.98 -10.98
N LEU A 26 -15.07 11.15 -10.32
CA LEU A 26 -14.36 11.35 -9.05
C LEU A 26 -14.90 10.43 -7.95
N ALA A 27 -16.23 10.38 -7.78
CA ALA A 27 -16.87 9.52 -6.79
C ALA A 27 -16.59 8.03 -7.03
N ARG A 28 -16.57 7.61 -8.31
CA ARG A 28 -16.22 6.23 -8.67
C ARG A 28 -14.75 5.92 -8.33
N LEU A 29 -13.83 6.83 -8.67
CA LEU A 29 -12.41 6.69 -8.34
C LEU A 29 -12.18 6.56 -6.83
N ASP A 30 -12.89 7.37 -6.03
CA ASP A 30 -12.82 7.32 -4.57
C ASP A 30 -13.34 5.99 -4.01
N ARG A 31 -14.46 5.46 -4.54
CA ARG A 31 -14.96 4.13 -4.14
C ARG A 31 -14.00 3.01 -4.52
N GLU A 32 -13.44 3.03 -5.73
CA GLU A 32 -12.45 2.04 -6.17
C GLU A 32 -11.21 2.06 -5.26
N TRP A 33 -10.77 3.25 -4.85
CA TRP A 33 -9.68 3.40 -3.90
C TRP A 33 -10.01 2.86 -2.50
N ILE A 34 -11.20 3.16 -1.98
CA ILE A 34 -11.66 2.65 -0.67
C ILE A 34 -11.70 1.12 -0.68
N HIS A 35 -12.32 0.51 -1.69
CA HIS A 35 -12.37 -0.95 -1.80
C HIS A 35 -10.98 -1.58 -1.93
N PHE A 36 -10.08 -0.98 -2.71
CA PHE A 36 -8.69 -1.45 -2.80
C PHE A 36 -7.99 -1.35 -1.45
N ARG A 37 -8.16 -0.23 -0.74
CA ARG A 37 -7.55 -0.01 0.58
C ARG A 37 -8.08 -1.01 1.61
N GLU A 38 -9.38 -1.22 1.66
CA GLU A 38 -10.01 -2.21 2.56
C GLU A 38 -9.54 -3.63 2.24
N ALA A 39 -9.53 -4.02 0.96
CA ALA A 39 -9.04 -5.34 0.56
C ALA A 39 -7.56 -5.54 0.93
N ALA A 40 -6.71 -4.52 0.77
CA ALA A 40 -5.32 -4.59 1.19
C ALA A 40 -5.18 -4.68 2.72
N LEU A 41 -5.99 -3.93 3.48
CA LEU A 41 -5.96 -3.94 4.94
C LEU A 41 -6.46 -5.25 5.56
N ILE A 42 -7.51 -5.85 4.99
CA ILE A 42 -8.07 -7.13 5.43
C ILE A 42 -7.07 -8.26 5.17
N ARG A 43 -6.45 -8.26 3.99
CA ARG A 43 -5.52 -9.32 3.57
C ARG A 43 -4.21 -9.35 4.38
N ASP A 44 -3.81 -8.22 4.95
CA ASP A 44 -2.57 -8.12 5.73
C ASP A 44 -2.78 -8.33 7.25
N ALA A 45 -4.01 -8.63 7.71
CA ALA A 45 -4.35 -8.84 9.12
C ALA A 45 -3.84 -7.72 10.07
N HIS A 46 -3.68 -6.50 9.54
CA HIS A 46 -3.08 -5.37 10.27
C HIS A 46 -4.07 -4.59 11.16
N GLY A 47 -5.22 -5.19 11.51
CA GLY A 47 -6.22 -4.55 12.36
C GLY A 47 -6.71 -3.20 11.83
N GLY A 48 -6.82 -3.06 10.50
CA GLY A 48 -7.29 -1.83 9.85
C GLY A 48 -6.24 -0.72 9.67
N LYS A 49 -4.95 -0.96 9.94
CA LYS A 49 -3.90 0.06 9.80
C LYS A 49 -3.06 -0.11 8.53
N GLU A 50 -2.76 1.00 7.84
CA GLU A 50 -2.05 1.01 6.54
C GLU A 50 -0.68 0.32 6.58
N PRO A 51 -0.30 -0.47 5.56
CA PRO A 51 1.01 -1.11 5.51
C PRO A 51 2.10 -0.04 5.47
N SER A 52 2.97 -0.06 6.47
CA SER A 52 4.05 0.92 6.66
C SER A 52 5.38 0.20 6.73
N ALA A 53 6.42 0.74 6.09
CA ALA A 53 7.77 0.15 6.12
C ALA A 53 8.26 -0.10 7.55
N PHE A 54 7.98 0.82 8.48
CA PHE A 54 8.30 0.68 9.90
C PHE A 54 7.68 -0.58 10.55
N ARG A 55 6.41 -0.87 10.24
CA ARG A 55 5.76 -2.10 10.72
C ARG A 55 6.32 -3.36 10.09
N CYS A 56 6.73 -3.31 8.82
CA CYS A 56 7.42 -4.43 8.20
C CYS A 56 8.77 -4.71 8.88
N VAL A 57 9.54 -3.66 9.21
CA VAL A 57 10.78 -3.77 9.99
C VAL A 57 10.50 -4.37 11.36
N MET A 58 9.51 -3.85 12.10
CA MET A 58 9.17 -4.34 13.43
C MET A 58 8.70 -5.79 13.42
N ARG A 59 7.90 -6.20 12.41
CA ARG A 59 7.45 -7.59 12.26
C ARG A 59 8.58 -8.53 11.87
N ALA A 60 9.43 -8.12 10.92
CA ALA A 60 10.59 -8.91 10.54
C ALA A 60 11.56 -9.07 11.71
N GLY A 61 11.83 -7.98 12.45
CA GLY A 61 12.65 -7.98 13.65
C GLY A 61 12.08 -8.83 14.80
N ALA A 62 10.76 -8.79 15.02
CA ALA A 62 10.10 -9.64 16.00
C ALA A 62 10.19 -11.13 15.63
N MET A 63 10.03 -11.45 14.34
CA MET A 63 10.15 -12.82 13.83
C MET A 63 11.59 -13.34 13.92
N THR A 64 12.59 -12.53 13.61
CA THR A 64 13.99 -12.92 13.77
C THR A 64 14.37 -13.10 15.23
N LEU A 65 13.92 -12.21 16.13
CA LEU A 65 14.10 -12.37 17.57
C LEU A 65 13.45 -13.64 18.10
N LEU A 66 12.21 -13.93 17.69
CA LEU A 66 11.51 -15.16 18.06
C LEU A 66 12.25 -16.39 17.54
N GLY A 67 12.70 -16.38 16.28
CA GLY A 67 13.50 -17.46 15.69
C GLY A 67 14.81 -17.69 16.46
N LEU A 68 15.46 -16.61 16.90
CA LEU A 68 16.68 -16.69 17.69
C LEU A 68 16.43 -17.26 19.10
N LEU A 69 15.31 -16.91 19.73
CA LEU A 69 14.92 -17.43 21.05
C LEU A 69 14.52 -18.90 21.00
N VAL A 70 13.72 -19.29 20.00
CA VAL A 70 13.18 -20.66 19.89
C VAL A 70 14.21 -21.63 19.33
N ALA A 71 14.92 -21.25 18.27
CA ALA A 71 15.87 -22.14 17.60
C ALA A 71 17.32 -21.87 18.02
N GLY A 72 17.68 -20.61 18.29
CA GLY A 72 19.06 -20.27 18.65
C GLY A 72 19.43 -20.73 20.06
N VAL A 73 18.66 -20.36 21.09
CA VAL A 73 19.02 -20.61 22.50
C VAL A 73 19.21 -22.10 22.83
N PRO A 74 18.31 -23.02 22.42
CA PRO A 74 18.51 -24.45 22.69
C PRO A 74 19.72 -25.01 21.93
N TRP A 75 19.99 -24.50 20.72
CA TRP A 75 21.11 -25.00 19.92
C TRP A 75 22.46 -24.49 20.41
N PHE A 76 22.52 -23.29 20.97
CA PHE A 76 23.72 -22.81 21.67
C PHE A 76 24.08 -23.72 22.85
N ALA A 77 23.10 -24.21 23.60
CA ALA A 77 23.33 -25.16 24.69
C ALA A 77 23.90 -26.50 24.19
N VAL A 78 23.35 -27.05 23.09
CA VAL A 78 23.84 -28.30 22.48
C VAL A 78 25.23 -28.12 21.85
N ALA A 79 25.45 -27.00 21.14
CA ALA A 79 26.72 -26.68 20.50
C ALA A 79 27.85 -26.48 21.52
N TYR A 80 27.55 -25.89 22.67
CA TYR A 80 28.49 -25.72 23.77
C TYR A 80 28.97 -27.07 24.33
N VAL A 81 28.06 -28.04 24.48
CA VAL A 81 28.38 -29.39 24.96
C VAL A 81 29.16 -30.20 23.92
N ALA A 82 28.83 -30.07 22.63
CA ALA A 82 29.39 -30.91 21.57
C ALA A 82 30.78 -30.49 21.07
N LYS A 83 31.34 -29.33 21.47
CA LYS A 83 32.59 -28.73 20.93
C LYS A 83 32.66 -28.66 19.38
N ALA A 84 31.57 -28.90 18.68
CA ALA A 84 31.41 -28.80 17.23
C ALA A 84 30.72 -27.47 16.83
N ALA A 85 30.90 -26.44 17.67
CA ALA A 85 30.01 -25.30 17.75
C ALA A 85 30.01 -24.39 16.51
N LEU A 86 31.11 -24.33 15.76
CA LEU A 86 31.28 -23.28 14.75
C LEU A 86 30.35 -23.46 13.54
N VAL A 87 30.17 -24.70 13.04
CA VAL A 87 29.39 -24.96 11.82
C VAL A 87 27.88 -24.95 12.10
N ALA A 88 27.46 -25.48 13.26
CA ALA A 88 26.04 -25.53 13.64
C ALA A 88 25.49 -24.14 13.99
N VAL A 89 26.27 -23.31 14.69
CA VAL A 89 25.86 -21.94 15.08
C VAL A 89 25.81 -21.02 13.86
N THR A 90 26.78 -21.12 12.94
CA THR A 90 26.79 -20.31 11.71
C THR A 90 25.68 -20.71 10.75
N GLY A 91 25.41 -22.01 10.57
CA GLY A 91 24.33 -22.49 9.70
C GLY A 91 22.94 -22.03 10.17
N ILE A 92 22.62 -22.20 11.46
CA ILE A 92 21.31 -21.81 12.00
C ILE A 92 21.16 -20.29 12.04
N GLY A 93 22.20 -19.56 12.45
CA GLY A 93 22.21 -18.10 12.39
C GLY A 93 21.91 -17.57 10.98
N MET A 94 22.51 -18.17 9.96
CA MET A 94 22.22 -17.83 8.56
C MET A 94 20.78 -18.15 8.16
N THR A 95 20.21 -19.29 8.56
CA THR A 95 18.80 -19.58 8.24
C THR A 95 17.83 -18.57 8.85
N ILE A 96 18.07 -18.14 10.10
CA ILE A 96 17.23 -17.13 10.78
C ILE A 96 17.35 -15.78 10.07
N LEU A 97 18.57 -15.38 9.68
CA LEU A 97 18.80 -14.15 8.92
C LEU A 97 18.13 -14.20 7.54
N CYS A 98 18.23 -15.32 6.83
CA CYS A 98 17.60 -15.52 5.53
C CYS A 98 16.06 -15.44 5.63
N LEU A 99 15.46 -16.08 6.64
CA LEU A 99 14.01 -16.01 6.88
C LEU A 99 13.56 -14.58 7.23
N GLY A 100 14.33 -13.90 8.09
CA GLY A 100 14.10 -12.49 8.41
C GLY A 100 14.13 -11.58 7.19
N TRP A 101 15.16 -11.76 6.35
CA TRP A 101 15.32 -11.01 5.10
C TRP A 101 14.19 -11.28 4.12
N HIS A 102 13.76 -12.55 3.98
CA HIS A 102 12.67 -12.91 3.08
C HIS A 102 11.37 -12.21 3.47
N HIS A 103 10.98 -12.27 4.75
CA HIS A 103 9.79 -11.57 5.25
C HIS A 103 9.91 -10.04 5.13
N PHE A 104 11.10 -9.50 5.33
CA PHE A 104 11.36 -8.08 5.16
C PHE A 104 11.20 -7.64 3.69
N ALA A 105 11.81 -8.37 2.76
CA ALA A 105 11.72 -8.11 1.32
C ALA A 105 10.26 -8.22 0.82
N GLU A 106 9.53 -9.24 1.27
CA GLU A 106 8.10 -9.35 0.97
C GLU A 106 7.31 -8.15 1.50
N GLY A 107 7.55 -7.74 2.74
CA GLY A 107 6.90 -6.58 3.35
C GLY A 107 7.14 -5.29 2.57
N LEU A 108 8.40 -5.02 2.20
CA LEU A 108 8.76 -3.87 1.38
C LEU A 108 8.09 -3.91 0.00
N SER A 109 8.02 -5.07 -0.64
CA SER A 109 7.34 -5.24 -1.93
C SER A 109 5.84 -4.91 -1.84
N ARG A 110 5.19 -5.19 -0.69
CA ARG A 110 3.78 -4.90 -0.47
C ARG A 110 3.56 -3.41 -0.22
N VAL A 111 4.39 -2.80 0.62
CA VAL A 111 4.35 -1.35 0.90
C VAL A 111 4.60 -0.55 -0.38
N SER A 112 5.58 -0.96 -1.20
CA SER A 112 5.88 -0.28 -2.46
C SER A 112 4.72 -0.38 -3.46
N ARG A 113 4.06 -1.54 -3.57
CA ARG A 113 2.85 -1.73 -4.39
C ARG A 113 1.70 -0.85 -3.92
N PHE A 114 1.45 -0.82 -2.60
CA PHE A 114 0.41 0.03 -2.01
C PHE A 114 0.67 1.52 -2.27
N ASN A 115 1.91 1.98 -2.05
CA ASN A 115 2.31 3.37 -2.30
C ASN A 115 2.22 3.74 -3.78
N ARG A 116 2.56 2.82 -4.69
CA ARG A 116 2.43 3.05 -6.14
C ARG A 116 0.96 3.22 -6.54
N GLN A 117 0.07 2.38 -6.01
CA GLN A 117 -1.39 2.51 -6.18
C GLN A 117 -1.91 3.84 -5.61
N ARG A 118 -1.51 4.20 -4.39
CA ARG A 118 -1.87 5.48 -3.75
C ARG A 118 -1.46 6.68 -4.58
N ARG A 119 -0.24 6.68 -5.13
CA ARG A 119 0.24 7.76 -6.01
C ARG A 119 -0.61 7.87 -7.26
N ARG A 120 -0.91 6.76 -7.94
CA ARG A 120 -1.78 6.75 -9.13
C ARG A 120 -3.17 7.33 -8.83
N TYR A 121 -3.77 6.92 -7.71
CA TYR A 121 -5.04 7.47 -7.24
C TYR A 121 -4.95 8.98 -7.02
N GLN A 122 -3.94 9.45 -6.28
CA GLN A 122 -3.75 10.87 -6.01
C GLN A 122 -3.54 11.70 -7.28
N THR A 123 -2.77 11.19 -8.25
CA THR A 123 -2.57 11.85 -9.54
C THR A 123 -3.88 11.97 -10.30
N ARG A 124 -4.62 10.87 -10.50
CA ARG A 124 -5.93 10.89 -11.19
C ARG A 124 -6.95 11.77 -10.50
N ARG A 125 -6.97 11.76 -9.16
CA ARG A 125 -7.86 12.60 -8.37
C ARG A 125 -7.55 14.08 -8.60
N ARG A 126 -6.28 14.48 -8.59
CA ARG A 126 -5.85 15.86 -8.86
C ARG A 126 -6.23 16.29 -10.27
N GLU A 127 -6.03 15.44 -11.27
CA GLU A 127 -6.43 15.71 -12.66
C GLU A 127 -7.94 15.97 -12.78
N ILE A 128 -8.78 15.09 -12.20
CA ILE A 128 -10.24 15.26 -12.25
C ILE A 128 -10.67 16.52 -11.49
N VAL A 129 -10.08 16.80 -10.34
CA VAL A 129 -10.39 18.02 -9.56
C VAL A 129 -9.96 19.28 -10.31
N ALA A 130 -8.81 19.26 -10.99
CA ALA A 130 -8.35 20.37 -11.82
C ALA A 130 -9.30 20.60 -13.00
N LEU A 131 -9.76 19.54 -13.66
CA LEU A 131 -10.76 19.62 -14.74
C LEU A 131 -12.09 20.20 -14.24
N ILE A 132 -12.56 19.77 -13.06
CA ILE A 132 -13.77 20.34 -12.44
C ILE A 132 -13.58 21.82 -12.16
N ARG A 133 -12.45 22.23 -11.58
CA ARG A 133 -12.17 23.64 -11.27
C ARG A 133 -12.09 24.49 -12.53
N HIS A 134 -11.45 24.00 -13.58
CA HIS A 134 -11.36 24.68 -14.87
C HIS A 134 -12.75 24.84 -15.52
N GLU A 135 -13.60 23.81 -15.48
CA GLU A 135 -14.94 23.86 -16.04
C GLU A 135 -15.90 24.74 -15.20
N GLN A 136 -15.63 24.94 -13.90
CA GLN A 136 -16.36 25.88 -13.05
C GLN A 136 -15.94 27.34 -13.23
N SER A 137 -14.73 27.59 -13.74
CA SER A 137 -14.23 28.95 -14.02
C SER A 137 -14.58 29.46 -15.42
N ARG A 138 -15.16 28.62 -16.28
CA ARG A 138 -15.70 28.99 -17.59
C ARG A 138 -17.16 29.41 -17.47
#